data_AF-A0AAW5V0X8-F1
#
_entry.id   AF-A0AAW5V0X8-F1
#
_cell.length_a   1.000
_cell.length_b   1.000
_cell.length_c   1.000
_cell.angle_alpha   90.00
_cell.angle_beta   90.00
_cell.angle_gamma   90.00
#
_symmetry.space_group_name_H-M   'P 1'
#
loop_
_entity.id
_entity.type
_entity.pdbx_description
1 polymer ?
#
loop_
_entity_poly.entity_id
_entity_poly.type
_entity_poly.pdbx_seq_one_letter_code
_entity_poly.pdbx_strand_id
1 'polypeptide(L)'
;MAMIYLLVDTCVLSDIMRQYNPLSQYSELSEKVYLKKNMLRMINSVISDKDGQTGLIVTSTFAFLELINKFDKIFELEIEERKISLARIIATIKQPPSWLVIDDMDVDTAKNFCNVPNTIESGEHISSDDAVHIATALQRGYDIYLLTSDHVLKALKINHITVITD
;
A
#
# COMPACT_ATOMS: atom_id res chain seq x y z
N MET A 1 17.93 14.79 3.12
CA MET A 1 17.20 14.13 2.01
C MET A 1 15.71 14.32 2.29
N ALA A 2 14.87 14.55 1.29
CA ALA A 2 13.42 14.57 1.54
C ALA A 2 12.95 13.13 1.83
N MET A 3 12.11 12.94 2.85
CA MET A 3 11.55 11.61 3.14
C MET A 3 10.63 11.16 2.00
N ILE A 4 10.74 9.89 1.62
CA ILE A 4 9.91 9.25 0.60
C ILE A 4 8.66 8.66 1.28
N TYR A 5 7.48 8.96 0.74
CA TYR A 5 6.24 8.31 1.16
C TYR A 5 5.77 7.36 0.06
N LEU A 6 5.57 6.10 0.43
CA LEU A 6 5.12 5.03 -0.47
C LEU A 6 3.73 4.59 -0.05
N LEU A 7 2.69 5.12 -0.69
CA LEU A 7 1.34 4.61 -0.47
C LEU A 7 1.17 3.29 -1.21
N VAL A 8 0.80 2.22 -0.50
CA VAL A 8 0.53 0.90 -1.10
C VAL A 8 -0.96 0.61 -1.09
N ASP A 9 -1.48 0.17 -2.24
CA ASP A 9 -2.84 -0.37 -2.35
C ASP A 9 -2.94 -1.78 -1.73
N THR A 10 -4.14 -2.34 -1.70
CA THR A 10 -4.40 -3.67 -1.15
C THR A 10 -3.59 -4.79 -1.86
N CYS A 11 -3.37 -4.67 -3.17
CA CYS A 11 -2.63 -5.65 -3.97
C CYS A 11 -1.15 -5.70 -3.57
N VAL A 12 -0.47 -4.55 -3.55
CA VAL A 12 0.93 -4.43 -3.15
C VAL A 12 1.08 -4.74 -1.66
N LEU A 13 0.17 -4.26 -0.80
CA LEU A 13 0.16 -4.58 0.63
C LEU A 13 0.09 -6.10 0.86
N SER A 14 -0.71 -6.82 0.06
CA SER A 14 -0.81 -8.27 0.20
C SER A 14 0.53 -8.98 -0.02
N ASP A 15 1.32 -8.56 -1.02
CA ASP A 15 2.65 -9.12 -1.30
C ASP A 15 3.68 -8.76 -0.23
N ILE A 16 3.56 -7.59 0.39
CA ILE A 16 4.36 -7.23 1.56
C ILE A 16 3.99 -8.16 2.73
N MET A 17 2.69 -8.31 3.03
CA MET A 17 2.21 -9.13 4.14
C MET A 17 2.54 -10.63 4.00
N ARG A 18 2.57 -11.16 2.75
CA ARG A 18 3.04 -12.53 2.48
C ARG A 18 4.46 -12.77 2.99
N GLN A 19 5.31 -11.75 2.92
CA GLN A 19 6.75 -11.86 3.14
C GLN A 19 7.19 -11.30 4.50
N TYR A 20 6.47 -10.33 5.06
CA TYR A 20 6.86 -9.57 6.25
C TYR A 20 7.01 -10.42 7.52
N ASN A 21 8.23 -10.76 7.92
CA ASN A 21 8.50 -11.51 9.15
C ASN A 21 8.81 -10.56 10.32
N PRO A 22 7.99 -10.54 11.41
CA PRO A 22 8.25 -9.66 12.56
C PRO A 22 9.56 -9.97 13.30
N LEU A 23 10.09 -11.19 13.19
CA LEU A 23 11.40 -11.54 13.76
C LEU A 23 12.58 -10.99 12.94
N SER A 24 12.32 -10.59 11.70
CA SER A 24 13.30 -10.05 10.75
C SER A 24 12.71 -8.84 10.02
N GLN A 25 12.22 -7.86 10.78
CA GLN A 25 11.39 -6.76 10.26
C GLN A 25 12.04 -5.87 9.19
N TYR A 26 13.38 -5.88 9.08
CA TYR A 26 14.15 -5.10 8.10
C TYR A 26 14.71 -5.95 6.95
N SER A 27 14.23 -7.19 6.81
CA SER A 27 14.64 -8.06 5.70
C SER A 27 14.03 -7.58 4.40
N GLU A 28 14.87 -7.47 3.38
CA GLU A 28 14.44 -7.15 2.03
C GLU A 28 13.43 -8.19 1.51
N LEU A 29 12.45 -7.69 0.76
CA LEU A 29 11.45 -8.49 0.09
C LEU A 29 11.95 -8.92 -1.29
N SER A 30 11.20 -9.83 -1.91
CA SER A 30 11.41 -10.28 -3.29
C SER A 30 10.20 -9.95 -4.17
N GLU A 31 10.40 -9.99 -5.50
CA GLU A 31 9.31 -9.80 -6.46
C GLU A 31 8.22 -10.85 -6.30
N LYS A 32 6.97 -10.43 -6.51
CA LYS A 32 5.77 -11.25 -6.39
C LYS A 32 4.76 -10.90 -7.50
N VAL A 33 3.49 -11.26 -7.30
CA VAL A 33 2.43 -11.11 -8.30
C VAL A 33 2.17 -9.62 -8.60
N TYR A 34 2.13 -8.78 -7.58
CA TYR A 34 1.86 -7.36 -7.63
C TYR A 34 3.09 -6.50 -7.32
N LEU A 35 3.98 -6.96 -6.44
CA LEU A 35 5.23 -6.28 -6.11
C LEU A 35 6.29 -6.53 -7.18
N LYS A 36 6.38 -5.60 -8.14
CA LYS A 36 7.32 -5.61 -9.28
C LYS A 36 8.60 -4.83 -8.98
N LYS A 37 9.57 -4.93 -9.88
CA LYS A 37 10.96 -4.47 -9.73
C LYS A 37 11.15 -3.04 -9.19
N ASN A 38 10.48 -2.02 -9.75
CA ASN A 38 10.69 -0.64 -9.31
C ASN A 38 10.01 -0.37 -7.97
N MET A 39 8.77 -0.83 -7.78
CA MET A 39 8.07 -0.83 -6.49
C MET A 39 8.89 -1.54 -5.42
N LEU A 40 9.44 -2.71 -5.73
CA LEU A 40 10.28 -3.50 -4.83
C LEU A 40 11.53 -2.73 -4.42
N ARG A 41 12.23 -2.11 -5.38
CA ARG A 41 13.41 -1.29 -5.06
C ARG A 41 13.06 -0.15 -4.09
N MET A 42 11.94 0.52 -4.31
CA MET A 42 11.49 1.62 -3.44
C MET A 42 11.11 1.11 -2.05
N ILE A 43 10.32 0.03 -1.97
CA ILE A 43 9.92 -0.60 -0.71
C ILE A 43 11.15 -1.09 0.06
N ASN A 44 12.08 -1.80 -0.59
CA ASN A 44 13.29 -2.29 0.08
C ASN A 44 14.21 -1.15 0.54
N SER A 45 14.24 -0.02 -0.16
CA SER A 45 14.98 1.15 0.32
C SER A 45 14.44 1.70 1.64
N VAL A 46 13.13 1.59 1.86
CA VAL A 46 12.48 1.98 3.12
C VAL A 46 12.61 0.89 4.19
N ILE A 47 12.38 -0.38 3.84
CA ILE A 47 12.43 -1.51 4.79
C ILE A 47 13.85 -1.77 5.30
N SER A 48 14.88 -1.61 4.47
CA SER A 48 16.27 -1.87 4.89
C SER A 48 16.86 -0.74 5.74
N ASP A 49 16.23 0.44 5.76
CA ASP A 49 16.67 1.60 6.51
C ASP A 49 16.21 1.53 7.98
N LYS A 50 17.12 1.07 8.83
CA LYS A 50 16.90 0.95 10.27
C LYS A 50 16.84 2.29 10.99
N ASP A 51 17.42 3.34 10.41
CA ASP A 51 17.48 4.68 11.00
C ASP A 51 16.25 5.53 10.61
N GLY A 52 15.40 5.01 9.72
CA GLY A 52 14.12 5.62 9.32
C GLY A 52 14.28 6.95 8.61
N GLN A 53 15.39 7.17 7.90
CA GLN A 53 15.71 8.43 7.23
C GLN A 53 15.23 8.48 5.77
N THR A 54 15.01 7.32 5.16
CA THR A 54 14.69 7.15 3.75
C THR A 54 13.22 7.44 3.49
N GLY A 55 12.33 6.96 4.35
CA GLY A 55 10.90 7.13 4.12
C GLY A 55 10.01 6.21 4.95
N LEU A 56 8.74 6.22 4.59
CA LEU A 56 7.68 5.42 5.20
C LEU A 56 6.80 4.79 4.13
N ILE A 57 6.39 3.55 4.37
CA ILE A 57 5.31 2.89 3.65
C ILE A 57 4.02 3.29 4.35
N VAL A 58 3.06 3.79 3.58
CA VAL A 58 1.77 4.22 4.06
C VAL A 58 0.72 3.29 3.46
N THR A 59 -0.30 2.95 4.24
CA THR A 59 -1.50 2.30 3.73
C THR A 59 -2.71 2.75 4.55
N SER A 60 -3.92 2.60 4.01
CA SER A 60 -5.13 2.97 4.74
C SER A 60 -5.65 1.81 5.59
N THR A 61 -6.38 2.12 6.66
CA THR A 61 -7.15 1.11 7.41
C THR A 61 -8.09 0.31 6.50
N PHE A 62 -8.58 0.90 5.41
CA PHE A 62 -9.40 0.20 4.41
C PHE A 62 -8.64 -0.88 3.64
N ALA A 63 -7.36 -0.66 3.30
CA ALA A 63 -6.56 -1.70 2.66
C ALA A 63 -6.48 -2.98 3.51
N PHE A 64 -6.37 -2.81 4.84
CA PHE A 64 -6.44 -3.93 5.78
C PHE A 64 -7.83 -4.54 5.88
N LEU A 65 -8.91 -3.75 5.85
CA LEU A 65 -10.28 -4.27 5.82
C LEU A 65 -10.51 -5.14 4.58
N GLU A 66 -10.06 -4.70 3.41
CA GLU A 66 -10.13 -5.50 2.18
C GLU A 66 -9.32 -6.78 2.28
N LEU A 67 -8.07 -6.67 2.76
CA LEU A 67 -7.17 -7.81 2.93
C LEU A 67 -7.75 -8.85 3.89
N ILE A 68 -8.40 -8.42 4.97
CA ILE A 68 -9.09 -9.29 5.93
C ILE A 68 -10.33 -9.92 5.30
N ASN A 69 -11.18 -9.14 4.63
CA ASN A 69 -12.42 -9.63 4.00
C ASN A 69 -12.15 -10.64 2.89
N LYS A 70 -11.02 -10.50 2.20
CA LYS A 70 -10.59 -11.36 1.10
C LYS A 70 -9.47 -12.33 1.52
N PHE A 71 -9.20 -12.48 2.83
CA PHE A 71 -8.00 -13.16 3.36
C PHE A 71 -7.82 -14.57 2.80
N ASP A 72 -8.83 -15.43 2.91
CA ASP A 72 -8.74 -16.83 2.47
C ASP A 72 -8.48 -16.94 0.96
N LYS A 73 -9.00 -15.99 0.17
CA LYS A 73 -8.80 -15.94 -1.28
C LYS A 73 -7.41 -15.41 -1.66
N ILE A 74 -6.93 -14.39 -0.95
CA ILE A 74 -5.64 -13.75 -1.24
C ILE A 74 -4.49 -14.66 -0.84
N PHE A 75 -4.61 -15.36 0.29
CA PHE A 75 -3.52 -16.12 0.91
C PHE A 75 -3.74 -17.64 0.91
N GLU A 76 -4.58 -18.15 0.01
CA GLU A 76 -4.96 -19.58 -0.05
C GLU A 76 -3.74 -20.51 0.09
N LEU A 77 -2.72 -20.30 -0.75
CA LEU A 77 -1.49 -21.10 -0.73
C LEU A 77 -0.69 -20.93 0.57
N GLU A 78 -0.52 -19.70 1.06
CA GLU A 78 0.25 -19.43 2.27
C GLU A 78 -0.45 -19.95 3.54
N ILE A 79 -1.79 -20.04 3.53
CA ILE A 79 -2.58 -20.65 4.60
C ILE A 79 -2.33 -22.16 4.64
N GLU A 80 -2.39 -22.84 3.49
CA GLU A 80 -2.11 -24.28 3.38
C GLU A 80 -0.69 -24.61 3.88
N GLU A 81 0.29 -23.77 3.53
CA GLU A 81 1.68 -23.89 3.96
C GLU A 81 1.93 -23.42 5.40
N ARG A 82 0.90 -22.94 6.11
CA ARG A 82 0.99 -22.36 7.46
C ARG A 82 1.99 -21.20 7.57
N LYS A 83 2.20 -20.48 6.48
CA LYS A 83 3.09 -19.32 6.41
C LYS A 83 2.38 -18.05 6.84
N ILE A 84 1.06 -17.96 6.77
CA ILE A 84 0.32 -16.77 7.21
C ILE A 84 -0.97 -17.15 7.95
N SER A 85 -1.47 -16.24 8.78
CA SER A 85 -2.73 -16.36 9.49
C SER A 85 -3.34 -14.98 9.70
N LEU A 86 -4.66 -14.93 9.89
CA LEU A 86 -5.35 -13.68 10.22
C LEU A 86 -4.80 -13.06 11.52
N ALA A 87 -4.39 -13.88 12.48
CA ALA A 87 -3.76 -13.42 13.72
C ALA A 87 -2.45 -12.64 13.46
N ARG A 88 -1.67 -13.03 12.44
CA ARG A 88 -0.46 -12.29 12.05
C ARG A 88 -0.81 -10.93 11.46
N ILE A 89 -1.82 -10.85 10.60
CA ILE A 89 -2.32 -9.57 10.06
C ILE A 89 -2.80 -8.66 11.19
N ILE A 90 -3.62 -9.18 12.11
CA ILE A 90 -4.11 -8.44 13.28
C ILE A 90 -2.95 -7.97 14.17
N ALA A 91 -1.93 -8.80 14.37
CA ALA A 91 -0.74 -8.41 15.13
C ALA A 91 0.01 -7.27 14.46
N THR A 92 0.20 -7.31 13.13
CA THR A 92 0.81 -6.21 12.37
C THR A 92 0.01 -4.92 12.48
N ILE A 93 -1.33 -4.98 12.45
CA ILE A 93 -2.16 -3.78 12.62
C ILE A 93 -1.98 -3.17 14.02
N LYS A 94 -1.93 -4.01 15.06
CA LYS A 94 -1.75 -3.55 16.44
C LYS A 94 -0.35 -3.03 16.73
N GLN A 95 0.66 -3.59 16.07
CA GLN A 95 2.07 -3.27 16.26
C GLN A 95 2.75 -3.25 14.89
N PRO A 96 2.52 -2.21 14.08
CA PRO A 96 3.15 -2.12 12.76
C PRO A 96 4.66 -1.98 12.92
N PRO A 97 5.46 -2.52 11.97
CA PRO A 97 6.89 -2.24 11.93
C PRO A 97 7.13 -0.73 11.76
N SER A 98 8.29 -0.24 12.20
CA SER A 98 8.58 1.21 12.24
C SER A 98 8.50 1.91 10.89
N TRP A 99 8.62 1.16 9.80
CA TRP A 99 8.54 1.67 8.43
C TRP A 99 7.12 1.69 7.87
N LEU A 100 6.11 1.14 8.57
CA LEU A 100 4.71 1.09 8.12
C LEU A 100 3.84 2.04 8.94
N VAL A 101 3.16 2.95 8.25
CA VAL A 101 2.11 3.81 8.79
C VAL A 101 0.77 3.33 8.26
N ILE A 102 -0.18 3.13 9.16
CA ILE A 102 -1.56 2.81 8.83
C ILE A 102 -2.38 4.07 9.09
N ASP A 103 -2.82 4.73 8.04
CA ASP A 103 -3.65 5.93 8.13
C ASP A 103 -5.10 5.54 8.39
N ASP A 104 -5.66 6.15 9.43
CA ASP A 104 -7.08 6.06 9.71
C ASP A 104 -7.88 6.76 8.61
N MET A 105 -9.07 6.22 8.36
CA MET A 105 -10.04 6.87 7.51
C MET A 105 -10.97 7.72 8.37
N ASP A 106 -10.88 9.03 8.19
CA ASP A 106 -11.68 10.00 8.90
C ASP A 106 -12.49 10.88 7.94
N VAL A 107 -13.14 11.89 8.52
CA VAL A 107 -13.94 12.86 7.76
C VAL A 107 -13.06 13.65 6.77
N ASP A 108 -11.77 13.85 7.07
CA ASP A 108 -10.86 14.56 6.16
C ASP A 108 -10.44 13.66 5.00
N THR A 109 -10.23 12.35 5.20
CA THR A 109 -10.13 11.39 4.09
C THR A 109 -11.38 11.45 3.22
N ALA A 110 -12.57 11.45 3.84
CA ALA A 110 -13.85 11.50 3.12
C ALA A 110 -14.02 12.77 2.27
N LYS A 111 -13.57 13.93 2.74
CA LYS A 111 -13.57 15.17 1.95
C LYS A 111 -12.70 15.06 0.70
N ASN A 112 -11.58 14.35 0.81
CA ASN A 112 -10.66 14.18 -0.32
C ASN A 112 -11.20 13.25 -1.41
N PHE A 113 -12.21 12.41 -1.13
CA PHE A 113 -12.89 11.65 -2.19
C PHE A 113 -13.50 12.54 -3.27
N CYS A 114 -14.03 13.71 -2.89
CA CYS A 114 -14.58 14.65 -3.87
C CYS A 114 -13.54 15.21 -4.84
N ASN A 115 -12.25 15.10 -4.48
CA ASN A 115 -11.13 15.52 -5.31
C ASN A 115 -10.55 14.38 -6.15
N VAL A 116 -11.03 13.14 -5.95
CA VAL A 116 -10.65 12.00 -6.78
C VAL A 116 -11.43 12.06 -8.10
N PRO A 117 -10.75 12.00 -9.26
CA PRO A 117 -11.44 11.91 -10.54
C PRO A 117 -12.30 10.65 -10.62
N ASN A 118 -13.52 10.75 -11.16
CA ASN A 118 -14.37 9.56 -11.37
C ASN A 118 -13.88 8.68 -12.53
N THR A 119 -13.10 9.24 -13.44
CA THR A 119 -12.57 8.58 -14.64
C THR A 119 -11.16 9.07 -14.96
N ILE A 120 -10.39 8.23 -15.65
CA ILE A 120 -9.12 8.64 -16.27
C ILE A 120 -9.33 9.25 -17.66
N GLU A 121 -8.26 9.73 -18.31
CA GLU A 121 -8.32 10.35 -19.65
C GLU A 121 -8.96 9.45 -20.72
N SER A 122 -8.86 8.11 -20.59
CA SER A 122 -9.51 7.14 -21.50
C SER A 122 -11.02 7.03 -21.30
N GLY A 123 -11.57 7.59 -20.22
CA GLY A 123 -12.97 7.45 -19.82
C GLY A 123 -13.27 6.22 -18.96
N GLU A 124 -12.27 5.37 -18.68
CA GLU A 124 -12.44 4.24 -17.74
C GLU A 124 -12.69 4.76 -16.32
N HIS A 125 -13.61 4.09 -15.62
CA HIS A 125 -14.01 4.47 -14.27
C HIS A 125 -13.02 3.98 -13.22
N ILE A 126 -12.73 4.85 -12.25
CA ILE A 126 -11.99 4.48 -11.05
C ILE A 126 -12.96 3.79 -10.09
N SER A 127 -12.57 2.64 -9.56
CA SER A 127 -13.42 1.93 -8.60
C SER A 127 -13.53 2.71 -7.28
N SER A 128 -14.58 2.44 -6.49
CA SER A 128 -14.72 3.05 -5.17
C SER A 128 -13.55 2.70 -4.24
N ASP A 129 -13.02 1.49 -4.37
CA ASP A 129 -11.96 0.97 -3.53
C ASP A 129 -10.64 1.68 -3.88
N ASP A 130 -10.34 1.85 -5.17
CA ASP A 130 -9.17 2.59 -5.63
C ASP A 130 -9.25 4.08 -5.26
N ALA A 131 -10.45 4.67 -5.31
CA ALA A 131 -10.68 6.05 -4.89
C ALA A 131 -10.31 6.28 -3.41
N VAL A 132 -10.48 5.26 -2.55
CA VAL A 132 -10.05 5.33 -1.14
C VAL A 132 -8.55 5.55 -1.04
N HIS A 133 -7.76 4.78 -1.80
CA HIS A 133 -6.30 4.89 -1.78
C HIS A 133 -5.86 6.27 -2.28
N ILE A 134 -6.44 6.77 -3.37
CA ILE A 134 -6.13 8.10 -3.89
C ILE A 134 -6.51 9.19 -2.87
N ALA A 135 -7.68 9.10 -2.25
CA ALA A 135 -8.10 10.07 -1.22
C ALA A 135 -7.15 10.07 -0.01
N THR A 136 -6.63 8.90 0.38
CA THR A 136 -5.62 8.75 1.43
C THR A 136 -4.31 9.46 1.04
N ALA A 137 -3.85 9.30 -0.20
CA ALA A 137 -2.68 10.03 -0.71
C ALA A 137 -2.88 11.55 -0.68
N LEU A 138 -4.05 12.03 -1.14
CA LEU A 138 -4.39 13.45 -1.16
C LEU A 138 -4.41 14.07 0.24
N GLN A 139 -4.92 13.36 1.24
CA GLN A 139 -4.99 13.84 2.62
C GLN A 139 -3.63 14.23 3.21
N ARG A 140 -2.56 13.51 2.84
CA ARG A 140 -1.22 13.79 3.38
C ARG A 140 -0.63 15.10 2.87
N GLY A 141 -1.06 15.60 1.72
CA GLY A 141 -0.68 16.92 1.21
C GLY A 141 0.79 17.10 0.83
N TYR A 142 1.57 16.02 0.73
CA TYR A 142 2.97 16.02 0.27
C TYR A 142 3.12 15.14 -0.97
N ASP A 143 4.24 15.27 -1.69
CA ASP A 143 4.56 14.40 -2.82
C ASP A 143 4.68 12.94 -2.37
N ILE A 144 3.84 12.07 -2.95
CA ILE A 144 3.72 10.66 -2.58
C ILE A 144 3.76 9.75 -3.81
N TYR A 145 4.37 8.58 -3.65
CA TYR A 145 4.35 7.54 -4.67
C TYR A 145 3.23 6.56 -4.36
N LEU A 146 2.24 6.44 -5.25
CA LEU A 146 1.22 5.40 -5.18
C LEU A 146 1.74 4.15 -5.90
N LEU A 147 1.98 3.09 -5.14
CA LEU A 147 2.42 1.79 -5.64
C LEU A 147 1.20 0.90 -5.82
N THR A 148 0.90 0.55 -7.07
CA THR A 148 -0.30 -0.23 -7.43
C THR A 148 -0.04 -1.09 -8.66
N SER A 149 -0.70 -2.24 -8.74
CA SER A 149 -0.71 -3.03 -9.98
C SER A 149 -1.80 -2.62 -10.96
N ASP A 150 -2.67 -1.68 -10.60
CA ASP A 150 -3.77 -1.27 -11.46
C ASP A 150 -3.30 -0.35 -12.60
N HIS A 151 -3.42 -0.87 -13.81
CA HIS A 151 -3.18 -0.15 -15.05
C HIS A 151 -4.07 1.09 -15.25
N VAL A 152 -5.30 1.11 -14.72
CA VAL A 152 -6.20 2.27 -14.81
C VAL A 152 -5.56 3.43 -14.04
N LEU A 153 -5.08 3.18 -12.82
CA LEU A 153 -4.44 4.18 -11.99
C LEU A 153 -3.13 4.71 -12.59
N LYS A 154 -2.44 3.94 -13.42
CA LYS A 154 -1.23 4.40 -14.12
C LYS A 154 -1.47 5.63 -15.00
N ALA A 155 -2.65 5.72 -15.62
CA ALA A 155 -3.01 6.83 -16.51
C ALA A 155 -3.47 8.07 -15.74
N LEU A 156 -3.59 7.98 -14.42
CA LEU A 156 -4.09 9.04 -13.57
C LEU A 156 -3.03 10.14 -13.40
N LYS A 157 -3.44 11.39 -13.65
CA LYS A 157 -2.63 12.58 -13.38
C LYS A 157 -3.25 13.36 -12.24
N ILE A 158 -2.67 13.24 -11.05
CA ILE A 158 -3.09 13.99 -9.87
C ILE A 158 -1.87 14.71 -9.31
N ASN A 159 -2.05 15.98 -8.95
CA ASN A 159 -0.98 16.76 -8.34
C ASN A 159 -0.48 16.08 -7.07
N HIS A 160 0.83 16.08 -6.88
CA HIS A 160 1.50 15.47 -5.72
C HIS A 160 1.43 13.94 -5.63
N ILE A 161 0.86 13.25 -6.63
CA ILE A 161 0.82 11.78 -6.66
C ILE A 161 1.56 11.28 -7.90
N THR A 162 2.61 10.48 -7.69
CA THR A 162 3.29 9.75 -8.77
C THR A 162 2.92 8.28 -8.69
N VAL A 163 2.28 7.74 -9.72
CA VAL A 163 1.88 6.33 -9.75
C VAL A 163 3.02 5.46 -10.29
N ILE A 164 3.34 4.38 -9.57
CA ILE A 164 4.35 3.38 -9.95
C ILE A 164 3.67 2.02 -10.04
N THR A 165 3.86 1.33 -11.16
CA THR A 165 3.18 0.05 -11.45
C THR A 165 4.11 -1.11 -11.78
N ASP A 166 5.41 -0.89 -11.79
CA ASP A 166 6.42 -1.85 -12.22
C ASP A 166 7.56 -2.01 -11.21
#